data_AF-A0A938CUC9-F1
#
_entry.id   AF-A0A938CUC9-F1
#
_cell.length_a   1.000
_cell.length_b   1.000
_cell.length_c   1.000
_cell.angle_alpha   90.00
_cell.angle_beta   90.00
_cell.angle_gamma   90.00
#
_symmetry.space_group_name_H-M   'P 1'
#
loop_
_entity.id
_entity.type
_entity.pdbx_description
1 polymer ?
#
loop_
_entity_poly.entity_id
_entity_poly.type
_entity_poly.pdbx_seq_one_letter_code
_entity_poly.pdbx_strand_id
1 'polypeptide(L)'
;LASALLARAILGERIRNATWLAMLGVGGGIAVMLADSWQAGGLAGDLLAIGVAASLAGYTVSLRAGRRIDLVPAVFAAGVLTALATLPLGAPFAIAWADLARLVFMGVVQLGLGLVLFVYGVRYLAAAEASLLTLLEAVLAPLWVWLAVGEGLSALGLVGAAAVVGGLALHSLYALQRERKPAIAPPHPL
;
A
#
# COMPACT_ATOMS: atom_id res chain seq x y z
N LEU A 1 8.78 -5.36 2.53
CA LEU A 1 9.71 -6.43 2.99
C LEU A 1 9.06 -7.81 2.92
N ALA A 2 7.96 -8.07 3.63
CA ALA A 2 7.27 -9.38 3.61
C ALA A 2 6.85 -9.84 2.21
N SER A 3 6.28 -8.94 1.39
CA SER A 3 5.93 -9.26 -0.01
C SER A 3 7.13 -9.65 -0.87
N ALA A 4 8.27 -9.02 -0.65
CA ALA A 4 9.51 -9.33 -1.36
C ALA A 4 10.06 -10.71 -0.95
N LEU A 5 10.05 -11.01 0.36
CA LEU A 5 10.46 -12.31 0.87
C LEU A 5 9.58 -13.44 0.34
N LEU A 6 8.25 -13.26 0.37
CA LEU A 6 7.30 -14.22 -0.18
C LEU A 6 7.43 -14.34 -1.71
N ALA A 7 7.61 -13.25 -2.45
CA ALA A 7 7.85 -13.30 -3.89
C ALA A 7 9.15 -14.05 -4.23
N ARG A 8 10.21 -13.86 -3.45
CA ARG A 8 11.46 -14.62 -3.63
C ARG A 8 11.28 -16.11 -3.33
N ALA A 9 10.52 -16.44 -2.29
CA ALA A 9 10.28 -17.82 -1.87
C ALA A 9 9.33 -18.58 -2.83
N ILE A 10 8.28 -17.92 -3.30
CA ILE A 10 7.20 -18.54 -4.08
C ILE A 10 7.44 -18.40 -5.59
N LEU A 11 7.89 -17.24 -6.08
CA LEU A 11 8.11 -16.97 -7.51
C LEU A 11 9.58 -17.13 -7.94
N GLY A 12 10.51 -17.31 -7.00
CA GLY A 12 11.94 -17.43 -7.32
C GLY A 12 12.59 -16.13 -7.83
N GLU A 13 11.92 -14.98 -7.71
CA GLU A 13 12.43 -13.70 -8.21
C GLU A 13 13.71 -13.28 -7.47
N ARG A 14 14.78 -13.00 -8.23
CA ARG A 14 16.03 -12.47 -7.68
C ARG A 14 15.89 -10.98 -7.40
N ILE A 15 15.76 -10.62 -6.12
CA ILE A 15 15.71 -9.22 -5.68
C ILE A 15 17.12 -8.64 -5.69
N ARG A 16 17.29 -7.49 -6.35
CA ARG A 16 18.59 -6.78 -6.43
C ARG A 16 18.92 -6.08 -5.11
N ASN A 17 20.20 -6.02 -4.76
CA ASN A 17 20.69 -5.44 -3.50
C ASN A 17 20.24 -3.98 -3.26
N ALA A 18 20.15 -3.17 -4.32
CA ALA A 18 19.65 -1.80 -4.24
C ALA A 18 18.18 -1.71 -3.78
N THR A 19 17.33 -2.65 -4.21
CA THR A 19 15.93 -2.74 -3.80
C THR A 19 15.83 -3.20 -2.33
N TRP A 20 16.74 -4.07 -1.90
CA TRP A 20 16.86 -4.46 -0.49
C TRP A 20 17.19 -3.28 0.42
N LEU A 21 18.18 -2.47 0.03
CA LEU A 21 18.56 -1.26 0.77
C LEU A 21 17.42 -0.25 0.87
N ALA A 22 16.70 -0.01 -0.24
CA ALA A 22 15.53 0.87 -0.24
C ALA A 22 14.41 0.34 0.67
N MET A 23 14.14 -0.96 0.64
CA MET A 23 13.12 -1.57 1.51
C MET A 23 13.47 -1.50 2.99
N LEU A 24 14.74 -1.69 3.34
CA LEU A 24 15.22 -1.54 4.72
C LEU A 24 15.18 -0.07 5.17
N GLY A 25 15.55 0.87 4.29
CA GLY A 25 15.47 2.31 4.59
C GLY A 25 14.04 2.76 4.84
N VAL A 26 13.09 2.38 3.98
CA VAL A 26 11.66 2.66 4.19
C VAL A 26 11.13 1.98 5.44
N GLY A 27 11.49 0.70 5.68
CA GLY A 27 11.11 -0.02 6.89
C GLY A 27 11.64 0.65 8.17
N GLY A 28 12.88 1.15 8.14
CA GLY A 28 13.47 1.92 9.23
C GLY A 28 12.77 3.26 9.46
N GLY A 29 12.43 3.99 8.40
CA GLY A 29 11.66 5.24 8.49
C GLY A 29 10.28 5.03 9.12
N ILE A 30 9.59 3.95 8.75
CA ILE A 30 8.32 3.55 9.38
C ILE A 30 8.54 3.21 10.86
N ALA A 31 9.59 2.46 11.21
CA ALA A 31 9.89 2.13 12.60
C ALA A 31 10.15 3.37 13.46
N VAL A 32 10.84 4.38 12.92
CA VAL A 32 11.03 5.68 13.59
C VAL A 32 9.71 6.42 13.76
N MET A 33 8.84 6.39 12.74
CA MET A 33 7.51 7.02 12.79
C MET A 33 6.62 6.42 13.89
N LEU A 34 6.77 5.11 14.16
CA LEU A 34 6.01 4.39 15.19
C LEU A 34 6.72 4.30 16.56
N ALA A 35 7.91 4.88 16.71
CA ALA A 35 8.70 4.74 17.94
C ALA A 35 7.98 5.35 19.17
N ASP A 36 7.25 6.45 18.99
CA ASP A 36 6.45 7.07 20.06
C ASP A 36 5.22 6.22 20.44
N SER A 37 4.61 5.54 19.46
CA SER A 37 3.42 4.71 19.66
C SER A 37 3.68 3.36 20.35
N TRP A 38 4.95 2.98 20.55
CA TRP A 38 5.31 1.70 21.16
C TRP A 38 4.87 1.58 22.63
N GLN A 39 4.64 2.71 23.31
CA GLN A 39 4.18 2.73 24.71
C GLN A 39 2.68 2.46 24.85
N ALA A 40 1.90 2.50 23.76
CA ALA A 40 0.44 2.36 23.79
C ALA A 40 -0.08 0.95 23.39
N GLY A 41 0.78 0.06 22.89
CA GLY A 41 0.38 -1.19 22.24
C GLY A 41 0.51 -2.44 23.13
N GLY A 42 -0.54 -3.27 23.17
CA GLY A 42 -0.50 -4.61 23.75
C GLY A 42 -0.12 -5.68 22.71
N LEU A 43 0.47 -6.80 23.16
CA LEU A 43 0.92 -7.93 22.33
C LEU A 43 -0.10 -8.42 21.28
N ALA A 44 -1.41 -8.34 21.58
CA ALA A 44 -2.46 -8.72 20.66
C ALA A 44 -2.54 -7.81 19.43
N GLY A 45 -2.33 -6.50 19.60
CA GLY A 45 -2.30 -5.53 18.51
C GLY A 45 -1.09 -5.76 17.59
N ASP A 46 0.07 -6.06 18.18
CA ASP A 46 1.30 -6.36 17.42
C ASP A 46 1.14 -7.62 16.57
N LEU A 47 0.54 -8.69 17.14
CA LEU A 47 0.27 -9.92 16.40
C LEU A 47 -0.73 -9.69 15.26
N LEU A 48 -1.78 -8.88 15.48
CA LEU A 48 -2.73 -8.50 14.43
C LEU A 48 -2.05 -7.66 13.33
N ALA A 49 -1.18 -6.73 13.70
CA ALA A 49 -0.43 -5.91 12.75
C ALA A 49 0.50 -6.77 11.86
N ILE A 50 1.18 -7.76 12.46
CA ILE A 50 1.97 -8.74 11.70
C ILE A 50 1.07 -9.57 10.77
N GLY A 51 -0.11 -9.98 11.25
CA GLY A 51 -1.12 -10.67 10.44
C GLY A 51 -1.53 -9.86 9.21
N VAL A 52 -1.89 -8.59 9.39
CA VAL A 52 -2.25 -7.67 8.29
C VAL A 52 -1.08 -7.52 7.31
N ALA A 53 0.14 -7.35 7.80
CA ALA A 53 1.33 -7.24 6.94
C ALA A 53 1.57 -8.52 6.12
N ALA A 54 1.37 -9.69 6.71
CA ALA A 54 1.48 -10.98 6.03
C ALA A 54 0.37 -11.19 4.98
N SER A 55 -0.87 -10.83 5.30
CA SER A 55 -2.01 -10.89 4.37
C SER A 55 -1.79 -9.95 3.18
N LEU A 56 -1.33 -8.73 3.41
CA LEU A 56 -1.01 -7.77 2.35
C LEU A 56 0.14 -8.29 1.47
N ALA A 57 1.15 -8.90 2.08
CA ALA A 57 2.23 -9.55 1.35
C ALA A 57 1.71 -10.68 0.45
N GLY A 58 0.86 -11.56 0.98
CA GLY A 58 0.20 -12.61 0.21
C GLY A 58 -0.63 -12.05 -0.95
N TYR A 59 -1.45 -11.03 -0.70
CA TYR A 59 -2.24 -10.35 -1.72
C TYR A 59 -1.36 -9.81 -2.88
N THR A 60 -0.29 -9.08 -2.55
CA THR A 60 0.61 -8.52 -3.57
C THR A 60 1.33 -9.60 -4.39
N VAL A 61 1.69 -10.73 -3.77
CA VAL A 61 2.32 -11.87 -4.44
C VAL A 61 1.32 -12.57 -5.38
N SER A 62 0.09 -12.79 -4.91
CA SER A 62 -0.99 -13.39 -5.71
C SER A 62 -1.32 -12.54 -6.93
N LEU A 63 -1.34 -11.20 -6.80
CA LEU A 63 -1.52 -10.30 -7.94
C LEU A 63 -0.40 -10.42 -8.98
N ARG A 64 0.85 -10.62 -8.54
CA ARG A 64 2.01 -10.79 -9.45
C ARG A 64 1.97 -12.15 -10.16
N ALA A 65 1.53 -13.19 -9.47
CA ALA A 65 1.38 -14.53 -10.03
C ALA A 65 0.17 -14.61 -11.01
N GLY A 66 -0.94 -13.94 -10.68
CA GLY A 66 -2.21 -13.96 -11.41
C GLY A 66 -2.36 -12.87 -12.47
N ARG A 67 -1.31 -12.60 -13.25
CA ARG A 67 -1.17 -11.45 -14.19
C ARG A 67 -2.23 -11.31 -15.31
N ARG A 68 -3.28 -12.15 -15.33
CA ARG A 68 -4.32 -12.23 -16.36
C ARG A 68 -5.76 -12.15 -15.84
N ILE A 69 -5.98 -11.85 -14.56
CA ILE A 69 -7.33 -11.80 -13.96
C ILE A 69 -7.84 -10.36 -13.98
N ASP A 70 -9.09 -10.16 -14.40
CA ASP A 70 -9.77 -8.87 -14.29
C ASP A 70 -9.92 -8.46 -12.82
N LEU A 71 -9.38 -7.29 -12.48
CA LEU A 71 -9.36 -6.77 -11.11
C LEU A 71 -10.76 -6.50 -10.54
N VAL A 72 -11.70 -6.06 -11.37
CA VAL A 72 -13.05 -5.69 -10.95
C VAL A 72 -13.82 -6.86 -10.31
N PRO A 73 -13.99 -8.03 -10.97
CA PRO A 73 -14.66 -9.17 -10.36
C PRO A 73 -13.88 -9.76 -9.18
N ALA A 74 -12.55 -9.68 -9.19
CA ALA A 74 -11.73 -10.13 -8.06
C ALA A 74 -11.95 -9.29 -6.80
N VAL A 75 -12.02 -7.96 -6.93
CA VAL A 75 -12.30 -7.05 -5.81
C VAL A 75 -13.73 -7.23 -5.29
N PHE A 76 -14.70 -7.43 -6.18
CA PHE A 76 -16.08 -7.72 -5.77
C PHE A 76 -16.18 -9.02 -4.96
N ALA A 77 -15.58 -10.11 -5.45
CA ALA A 77 -15.57 -11.39 -4.75
C ALA A 77 -14.87 -11.29 -3.38
N ALA A 78 -13.75 -10.55 -3.31
CA ALA A 78 -13.07 -10.27 -2.05
C ALA A 78 -14.00 -9.53 -1.07
N GLY A 79 -14.71 -8.49 -1.52
CA GLY A 79 -15.65 -7.75 -0.70
C GLY A 79 -16.79 -8.62 -0.14
N VAL A 80 -17.37 -9.48 -0.98
CA VAL A 80 -18.43 -10.43 -0.55
C VAL A 80 -17.89 -11.42 0.49
N LEU A 81 -16.72 -12.00 0.25
CA LEU A 81 -16.09 -12.94 1.20
C LEU A 81 -15.76 -12.25 2.52
N THR A 82 -15.24 -11.02 2.48
CA THR A 82 -14.97 -10.23 3.70
C THR A 82 -16.25 -9.92 4.46
N ALA A 83 -17.33 -9.54 3.77
CA ALA A 83 -18.63 -9.30 4.41
C ALA A 83 -19.17 -10.56 5.11
N LEU A 84 -19.09 -11.71 4.45
CA LEU A 84 -19.51 -12.99 5.03
C LEU A 84 -18.64 -13.41 6.22
N ALA A 85 -17.32 -13.26 6.11
CA ALA A 85 -16.39 -13.62 7.18
C ALA A 85 -16.53 -12.74 8.42
N THR A 86 -16.91 -11.47 8.25
CA THR A 86 -17.08 -10.50 9.35
C THR A 86 -18.50 -10.43 9.89
N LEU A 87 -19.49 -10.98 9.18
CA LEU A 87 -20.89 -11.04 9.60
C LEU A 87 -21.11 -11.51 11.06
N PRO A 88 -20.50 -12.63 11.54
CA PRO A 88 -20.71 -13.07 12.92
C PRO A 88 -20.11 -12.12 13.97
N LEU A 89 -19.10 -11.33 13.60
CA LEU A 89 -18.46 -10.35 14.48
C LEU A 89 -19.33 -9.09 14.67
N GLY A 90 -20.35 -8.89 13.82
CA GLY A 90 -21.23 -7.73 13.88
C GLY A 90 -22.43 -7.88 14.83
N ALA A 91 -22.67 -9.06 15.40
CA ALA A 91 -23.79 -9.28 16.31
C ALA A 91 -23.61 -8.47 17.62
N PRO A 92 -24.67 -7.83 18.18
CA PRO A 92 -26.09 -7.97 17.85
C PRO A 92 -26.64 -6.99 16.78
N PHE A 93 -25.79 -6.37 15.96
CA PHE A 93 -26.18 -5.37 14.95
C PHE A 93 -26.94 -4.16 15.52
N ALA A 94 -26.56 -3.72 16.73
CA ALA A 94 -27.10 -2.53 17.38
C ALA A 94 -26.47 -1.24 16.84
N ILE A 95 -26.46 -1.05 15.52
CA ILE A 95 -25.90 0.13 14.86
C ILE A 95 -27.00 1.18 14.67
N ALA A 96 -26.74 2.43 15.07
CA ALA A 96 -27.65 3.54 14.82
C ALA A 96 -27.72 3.86 13.31
N TRP A 97 -28.89 4.30 12.82
CA TRP A 97 -29.06 4.65 11.40
C TRP A 97 -28.04 5.69 10.91
N ALA A 98 -27.65 6.64 11.76
CA ALA A 98 -26.63 7.63 11.43
C ALA A 98 -25.27 6.99 11.17
N ASP A 99 -24.89 5.98 11.96
CA ASP A 99 -23.63 5.26 11.80
C ASP A 99 -23.67 4.34 10.58
N LEU A 100 -24.81 3.72 10.31
CA LEU A 100 -25.00 2.96 9.08
C LEU A 100 -24.85 3.85 7.84
N ALA A 101 -25.44 5.06 7.85
CA ALA A 101 -25.28 6.02 6.76
C ALA A 101 -23.81 6.42 6.56
N ARG A 102 -23.05 6.61 7.63
CA ARG A 102 -21.60 6.88 7.58
C ARG A 102 -20.83 5.69 7.00
N LEU A 103 -21.14 4.46 7.41
CA LEU A 103 -20.52 3.23 6.89
C LEU A 103 -20.79 3.06 5.39
N VAL A 104 -22.04 3.29 4.95
CA VAL A 104 -22.41 3.25 3.53
C VAL A 104 -21.68 4.34 2.75
N PHE A 105 -21.58 5.55 3.30
CA PHE A 105 -20.83 6.63 2.67
C PHE A 105 -19.34 6.27 2.49
N MET A 106 -18.69 5.73 3.54
CA MET A 106 -17.30 5.30 3.45
C MET A 106 -17.12 4.13 2.45
N GLY A 107 -18.05 3.18 2.41
CA GLY A 107 -17.99 2.07 1.46
C GLY A 107 -18.18 2.50 0.00
N VAL A 108 -19.25 3.26 -0.28
CA VAL A 108 -19.64 3.60 -1.66
C VAL A 108 -18.81 4.78 -2.19
N VAL A 109 -18.72 5.86 -1.41
CA VAL A 109 -18.09 7.11 -1.86
C VAL A 109 -16.59 7.07 -1.62
N GLN A 110 -16.11 6.67 -0.45
CA GLN A 110 -14.67 6.70 -0.21
C GLN A 110 -13.96 5.53 -0.94
N LEU A 111 -14.41 4.30 -0.74
CA LEU A 111 -13.80 3.12 -1.35
C LEU A 111 -14.23 2.90 -2.81
N GLY A 112 -15.54 2.86 -3.07
CA GLY A 112 -16.09 2.54 -4.39
C GLY A 112 -15.70 3.57 -5.47
N LEU A 113 -16.04 4.84 -5.25
CA LEU A 113 -15.68 5.91 -6.17
C LEU A 113 -14.15 6.07 -6.29
N GLY A 114 -13.42 5.95 -5.18
CA GLY A 114 -11.96 5.98 -5.17
C GLY A 114 -11.35 4.91 -6.08
N LEU A 115 -11.84 3.66 -6.00
CA LEU A 115 -11.38 2.57 -6.86
C LEU A 115 -11.72 2.82 -8.33
N VAL A 116 -12.94 3.30 -8.63
CA VAL A 116 -13.35 3.64 -10.00
C VAL A 116 -12.42 4.70 -10.58
N LEU A 117 -12.23 5.82 -9.86
CA LEU A 117 -11.35 6.90 -10.29
C LEU A 117 -9.90 6.42 -10.45
N PHE A 118 -9.40 5.55 -9.57
CA PHE A 118 -8.06 4.98 -9.67
C PHE A 118 -7.91 4.10 -10.91
N VAL A 119 -8.82 3.15 -11.13
CA VAL A 119 -8.79 2.23 -12.28
C VAL A 119 -8.93 2.97 -13.60
N TYR A 120 -9.77 4.01 -13.67
CA TYR A 120 -9.88 4.86 -14.85
C TYR A 120 -8.64 5.75 -15.02
N GLY A 121 -8.19 6.43 -13.96
CA GLY A 121 -7.08 7.38 -13.99
C GLY A 121 -5.76 6.74 -14.40
N VAL A 122 -5.42 5.57 -13.83
CA VAL A 122 -4.18 4.84 -14.15
C VAL A 122 -4.06 4.47 -15.63
N ARG A 123 -5.17 4.37 -16.37
CA ARG A 123 -5.15 4.09 -17.83
C ARG A 123 -4.63 5.26 -18.66
N TYR A 124 -4.68 6.48 -18.12
CA TYR A 124 -4.25 7.70 -18.82
C TYR A 124 -2.86 8.17 -18.40
N LEU A 125 -2.28 7.57 -17.36
CA LEU A 125 -0.98 7.95 -16.83
C LEU A 125 0.11 6.99 -17.28
N ALA A 126 1.30 7.54 -17.53
CA ALA A 126 2.48 6.71 -17.71
C ALA A 126 2.78 5.95 -16.40
N ALA A 127 3.42 4.77 -16.49
CA ALA A 127 3.78 3.98 -15.31
C ALA A 127 4.59 4.78 -14.27
N ALA A 128 5.43 5.71 -14.74
CA ALA A 128 6.17 6.66 -13.92
C ALA A 128 5.24 7.59 -13.12
N GLU A 129 4.24 8.19 -13.76
CA GLU A 129 3.31 9.14 -13.15
C GLU A 129 2.38 8.45 -12.15
N ALA A 130 1.91 7.24 -12.45
CA ALA A 130 1.14 6.43 -11.52
C ALA A 130 1.93 6.17 -10.23
N SER A 131 3.23 5.86 -10.34
CA SER A 131 4.10 5.67 -9.17
C SER A 131 4.30 6.95 -8.35
N LEU A 132 4.36 8.11 -9.01
CA LEU A 132 4.46 9.42 -8.37
C LEU A 132 3.16 9.80 -7.65
N LEU A 133 1.99 9.45 -8.20
CA LEU A 133 0.71 9.66 -7.53
C LEU A 133 0.59 8.80 -6.26
N THR A 134 0.94 7.52 -6.32
CA THR A 134 0.91 6.65 -5.14
C THR A 134 1.86 7.15 -4.04
N LEU A 135 3.01 7.68 -4.46
CA LEU A 135 3.97 8.38 -3.60
C LEU A 135 3.34 9.58 -2.91
N LEU A 136 2.71 10.46 -3.70
CA LEU A 136 2.08 11.68 -3.23
C LEU A 136 0.93 11.40 -2.26
N GLU A 137 0.11 10.39 -2.55
CA GLU A 137 -1.00 9.97 -1.70
C GLU A 137 -0.55 9.51 -0.31
N ALA A 138 0.55 8.75 -0.23
CA ALA A 138 1.12 8.31 1.04
C ALA A 138 1.54 9.48 1.95
N VAL A 139 1.91 10.63 1.38
CA VAL A 139 2.26 11.86 2.12
C VAL A 139 1.03 12.68 2.47
N LEU A 140 0.11 12.80 1.51
CA LEU A 140 -1.12 13.55 1.68
C LEU A 140 -1.98 12.96 2.79
N ALA A 141 -2.06 11.64 2.92
CA ALA A 141 -2.91 10.99 3.93
C ALA A 141 -2.66 11.50 5.37
N PRO A 142 -1.44 11.43 5.95
CA PRO A 142 -1.18 11.98 7.29
C PRO A 142 -1.31 13.50 7.34
N LEU A 143 -0.99 14.22 6.25
CA LEU A 143 -1.13 15.68 6.20
C LEU A 143 -2.59 16.13 6.26
N TRP A 144 -3.51 15.42 5.59
CA TRP A 144 -4.95 15.66 5.67
C TRP A 144 -5.51 15.40 7.07
N VAL A 145 -5.07 14.33 7.74
CA VAL A 145 -5.49 14.03 9.12
C VAL A 145 -5.04 15.15 10.05
N TRP A 146 -3.79 15.60 9.93
CA TRP A 146 -3.30 16.72 10.72
C TRP A 146 -4.10 18.01 10.50
N LEU A 147 -4.41 18.36 9.25
CA LEU A 147 -5.19 19.55 8.91
C LEU A 147 -6.65 19.47 9.38
N ALA A 148 -7.29 18.29 9.27
CA ALA A 148 -8.72 18.14 9.53
C ALA A 148 -9.05 17.80 10.99
N VAL A 149 -8.20 17.00 11.64
CA VAL A 149 -8.43 16.47 13.00
C VAL A 149 -7.60 17.23 14.04
N GLY A 150 -6.51 17.89 13.63
CA GLY A 150 -5.66 18.66 14.54
C GLY A 150 -4.82 17.81 15.50
N GLU A 151 -4.81 16.48 15.34
CA GLU A 151 -3.87 15.60 16.04
C GLU A 151 -2.45 15.96 15.60
N GLY A 152 -1.69 16.58 16.50
CA GLY A 152 -0.34 17.07 16.20
C GLY A 152 0.55 15.96 15.68
N LEU A 153 1.11 16.14 14.48
CA LEU A 153 2.18 15.26 14.01
C LEU A 153 3.36 15.40 14.97
N SER A 154 3.71 14.33 15.68
CA SER A 154 4.90 14.36 16.54
C SER A 154 6.13 14.67 15.69
N ALA A 155 7.16 15.25 16.32
CA ALA A 155 8.42 15.53 15.62
C ALA A 155 9.01 14.27 14.98
N LEU A 156 8.84 13.10 15.62
CA LEU A 156 9.23 11.80 15.06
C LEU A 156 8.32 11.37 13.90
N GLY A 157 7.02 11.66 13.96
CA GLY A 157 6.09 11.46 12.86
C GLY A 157 6.50 12.21 11.59
N LEU A 158 6.90 13.48 11.73
CA LEU A 158 7.41 14.30 10.62
C LEU A 158 8.73 13.77 10.06
N VAL A 159 9.67 13.40 10.93
CA VAL A 159 10.97 12.83 10.50
C VAL A 159 10.78 11.49 9.80
N GLY A 160 9.91 10.62 10.32
CA GLY A 160 9.55 9.35 9.71
C GLY A 160 8.89 9.54 8.34
N ALA A 161 7.93 10.46 8.23
CA ALA A 161 7.29 10.80 6.96
C ALA A 161 8.32 11.31 5.94
N ALA A 162 9.19 12.24 6.31
CA ALA A 162 10.26 12.75 5.44
C ALA A 162 11.23 11.64 5.00
N ALA A 163 11.58 10.72 5.89
CA ALA A 163 12.46 9.59 5.58
C ALA A 163 11.81 8.60 4.59
N VAL A 164 10.53 8.27 4.77
CA VAL A 164 9.78 7.40 3.85
C VAL A 164 9.66 8.03 2.46
N VAL A 165 9.31 9.33 2.41
CA VAL A 165 9.19 10.08 1.15
C VAL A 165 10.54 10.16 0.44
N GLY A 166 11.60 10.55 1.16
CA GLY A 166 12.94 10.64 0.60
C GLY A 166 13.44 9.28 0.08
N GLY A 167 13.26 8.21 0.85
CA GLY A 167 13.66 6.86 0.46
C GLY A 167 12.94 6.37 -0.79
N LEU A 168 11.62 6.58 -0.87
CA LEU A 168 10.83 6.14 -2.01
C LEU A 168 11.04 7.03 -3.24
N ALA A 169 11.23 8.35 -3.08
CA ALA A 169 11.60 9.25 -4.17
C ALA A 169 12.96 8.90 -4.78
N LEU A 170 13.98 8.63 -3.95
CA LEU A 170 15.28 8.17 -4.41
C LEU A 170 15.14 6.84 -5.17
N HIS A 171 14.43 5.87 -4.61
CA HIS A 171 14.20 4.58 -5.27
C HIS A 171 13.51 4.75 -6.64
N SER A 172 12.48 5.58 -6.72
CA SER A 172 11.76 5.86 -7.97
C SER A 172 12.65 6.58 -9.00
N LEU A 173 13.45 7.56 -8.59
CA LEU A 173 14.40 8.25 -9.47
C LEU A 173 15.46 7.28 -10.01
N TYR A 174 16.00 6.39 -9.18
CA TYR A 174 16.93 5.34 -9.60
C TYR A 174 16.29 4.33 -10.56
N ALA A 175 14.99 4.03 -10.40
CA ALA A 175 14.25 3.16 -11.31
C ALA A 175 14.06 3.83 -12.69
N LEU A 176 13.65 5.09 -12.72
CA LEU A 176 13.42 5.87 -13.96
C LEU A 176 14.70 6.07 -14.78
N GLN A 177 15.83 6.34 -14.12
CA GLN A 177 17.12 6.49 -14.81
C GLN A 177 17.59 5.20 -15.50
N ARG A 178 17.11 4.04 -15.05
CA ARG A 178 17.47 2.73 -15.62
C ARG A 178 16.59 2.33 -16.79
N GLU A 179 15.29 2.66 -16.79
CA GLU A 179 14.43 2.45 -17.96
C GLU A 179 14.84 3.35 -19.14
N ARG A 180 15.49 4.48 -18.86
CA ARG A 180 16.00 5.41 -19.85
C ARG A 180 17.34 5.00 -20.52
N LYS A 181 17.98 3.90 -20.09
CA LYS A 181 19.11 3.32 -20.84
C LYS A 181 18.57 2.43 -21.95
N PRO A 182 18.65 2.82 -23.24
CA PRO A 182 18.17 1.97 -24.32
C PRO A 182 18.98 0.68 -24.32
N ALA A 183 18.28 -0.45 -24.34
CA ALA A 183 18.88 -1.73 -24.69
C ALA A 183 19.44 -1.57 -26.11
N ILE A 184 20.76 -1.54 -26.25
CA ILE A 184 21.42 -1.62 -27.55
C ILE A 184 21.02 -2.97 -28.13
N ALA A 185 20.13 -2.96 -29.11
CA ALA A 185 19.74 -4.17 -29.83
C ALA A 185 20.98 -4.74 -30.55
N PRO A 186 21.28 -6.04 -30.42
CA PRO A 186 22.35 -6.65 -31.21
C PRO A 186 21.99 -6.59 -32.70
N PRO A 187 22.96 -6.35 -33.61
CA PRO A 187 22.69 -6.33 -35.03
C PRO A 187 22.20 -7.69 -35.50
N HIS A 188 21.12 -7.69 -36.29
CA HIS A 188 20.60 -8.88 -36.98
C HIS A 188 21.71 -9.55 -37.79
N PRO A 189 21.95 -10.86 -37.63
CA PRO A 189 22.78 -11.61 -38.58
C PRO A 189 22.01 -11.76 -39.90
N LEU A 190 22.64 -11.33 -41.00
CA LEU A 190 22.25 -11.65 -42.38
C LEU A 190 22.59 -13.11 -42.71
#